data_AF-A0A537Q9I2-F1
#
_entry.id   AF-A0A537Q9I2-F1
#
_cell.length_a   1.000
_cell.length_b   1.000
_cell.length_c   1.000
_cell.angle_alpha   90.00
_cell.angle_beta   90.00
_cell.angle_gamma   90.00
#
_symmetry.space_group_name_H-M   'P 1'
#
loop_
_entity.id
_entity.type
_entity.pdbx_description
1 polymer ?
#
loop_
_entity_poly.entity_id
_entity_poly.type
_entity_poly.pdbx_seq_one_letter_code
_entity_poly.pdbx_strand_id
1 'polypeptide(L)' 'MPSSDELAISALYREMMEAWDRGSGIDFAKAMTPDVEFVGFDGSWFRGRDEAGTFHDELLKTHL' A
#
# COMPACT_ATOMS: atom_id res chain seq x y z
N MET A 1 13.13 -11.39 21.57
CA MET A 1 13.57 -10.77 20.30
C MET A 1 12.54 -11.12 19.26
N PRO A 2 12.12 -10.18 18.41
CA PRO A 2 11.17 -10.45 17.34
C PRO A 2 11.74 -11.49 16.37
N SER A 3 10.86 -12.26 15.74
CA SER A 3 11.26 -13.25 14.73
C SER A 3 11.71 -12.56 13.43
N SER A 4 12.35 -13.32 12.54
CA SER A 4 12.67 -12.83 11.19
C SER A 4 11.41 -12.37 10.43
N ASP A 5 10.32 -13.11 10.59
CA ASP A 5 9.05 -12.80 9.92
C ASP A 5 8.40 -11.54 10.49
N GLU A 6 8.47 -11.34 11.80
CA GLU A 6 7.96 -10.13 12.45
C GLU A 6 8.71 -8.87 11.96
N LEU A 7 10.04 -8.98 11.82
CA LEU A 7 10.86 -7.92 11.24
C LEU A 7 10.52 -7.65 9.77
N ALA A 8 10.29 -8.70 8.98
CA ALA A 8 9.92 -8.57 7.57
C ALA A 8 8.56 -7.90 7.38
N ILE A 9 7.53 -8.30 8.14
CA ILE A 9 6.20 -7.67 8.09
C ILE A 9 6.28 -6.20 8.52
N SER A 10 7.07 -5.92 9.57
CA SER A 10 7.27 -4.54 10.04
C SER A 10 7.97 -3.67 8.98
N ALA A 11 8.91 -4.21 8.21
CA ALA A 11 9.56 -3.51 7.12
C ALA A 11 8.59 -3.18 5.98
N LEU A 12 7.75 -4.15 5.56
CA LEU A 12 6.73 -3.95 4.53
C LEU A 12 5.78 -2.79 4.90
N TYR A 13 5.32 -2.74 6.15
CA TYR A 13 4.45 -1.65 6.61
C TYR A 13 5.14 -0.29 6.59
N ARG A 14 6.42 -0.22 6.99
CA ARG A 14 7.19 1.03 6.96
C ARG A 14 7.37 1.54 5.53
N GLU A 15 7.75 0.67 4.60
CA GLU A 15 7.88 1.04 3.18
C GLU A 15 6.57 1.57 2.60
N MET A 16 5.44 0.91 2.95
CA MET A 16 4.10 1.34 2.56
C MET A 16 3.76 2.75 3.10
N MET A 17 4.06 3.03 4.37
CA MET A 17 3.79 4.33 4.98
C MET A 17 4.73 5.43 4.47
N GLU A 18 6.01 5.13 4.25
CA GLU A 18 6.94 6.08 3.62
C GLU A 18 6.48 6.45 2.21
N ALA A 19 5.83 5.53 1.48
CA ALA A 19 5.27 5.79 0.16
C ALA A 19 4.03 6.67 0.22
N TRP A 20 3.20 6.44 1.22
CA TRP A 20 2.08 7.30 1.55
C TRP A 20 2.54 8.72 1.84
N ASP A 21 3.50 8.90 2.75
CA ASP A 21 3.99 10.22 3.19
C ASP A 21 4.61 11.06 2.06
N ARG A 22 5.16 10.41 1.02
CA ARG A 22 5.68 11.07 -0.18
C ARG A 22 4.67 11.19 -1.32
N GLY A 23 3.42 10.77 -1.10
CA GLY A 23 2.34 10.87 -2.08
C GLY A 23 2.46 9.94 -3.29
N SER A 24 3.08 8.77 -3.16
CA SER A 24 3.21 7.80 -4.25
C SER A 24 2.36 6.55 -4.00
N GLY A 25 1.20 6.48 -4.65
CA GLY A 25 0.30 5.33 -4.53
C GLY A 25 0.85 4.07 -5.21
N ILE A 26 1.61 4.24 -6.29
CA ILE A 26 2.27 3.12 -6.98
C ILE A 26 3.31 2.45 -6.08
N ASP A 27 4.11 3.24 -5.36
CA ASP A 27 5.07 2.70 -4.40
C ASP A 27 4.39 2.10 -3.16
N PHE A 28 3.29 2.73 -2.70
CA PHE A 28 2.49 2.21 -1.60
C PHE A 28 2.01 0.78 -1.88
N ALA A 29 1.55 0.51 -3.10
CA ALA A 29 1.07 -0.81 -3.49
C ALA A 29 2.18 -1.85 -3.67
N LYS A 30 3.48 -1.48 -3.75
CA LYS A 30 4.58 -2.45 -3.95
C LYS A 30 4.71 -3.48 -2.83
N ALA A 31 4.30 -3.13 -1.61
CA ALA A 31 4.28 -4.04 -0.47
C ALA A 31 3.22 -5.17 -0.61
N MET A 32 2.31 -5.07 -1.57
CA MET A 32 1.23 -6.02 -1.81
C MET A 32 1.61 -7.08 -2.84
N THR A 33 0.97 -8.24 -2.73
CA THR A 33 1.06 -9.27 -3.78
C THR A 33 0.34 -8.79 -5.05
N PRO A 34 0.71 -9.30 -6.24
CA PRO A 34 0.05 -8.91 -7.49
C PRO A 34 -1.47 -9.15 -7.50
N ASP A 35 -1.94 -10.15 -6.74
CA ASP A 35 -3.32 -10.62 -6.63
C ASP A 35 -4.03 -10.15 -5.35
N VAL A 36 -3.52 -9.11 -4.69
CA VAL A 36 -4.12 -8.57 -3.45
C VAL A 36 -5.59 -8.19 -3.62
N GLU A 37 -6.40 -8.47 -2.61
CA GLU A 37 -7.73 -7.89 -2.45
C GLU A 37 -7.66 -6.83 -1.36
N PHE A 38 -7.75 -5.56 -1.75
CA PHE A 38 -7.66 -4.44 -0.83
C PHE A 38 -9.03 -3.77 -0.68
N VAL A 39 -9.49 -3.61 0.56
CA VAL A 39 -10.74 -2.93 0.87
C VAL A 39 -10.42 -1.60 1.56
N GLY A 40 -10.79 -0.51 0.90
CA GLY A 40 -10.67 0.84 1.44
C GLY A 40 -11.66 1.11 2.57
N PHE A 41 -11.42 2.16 3.35
CA PHE A 41 -12.29 2.53 4.48
C PHE A 41 -13.73 2.88 4.05
N ASP A 42 -13.92 3.28 2.79
CA ASP A 42 -15.18 3.63 2.16
C ASP A 42 -15.92 2.43 1.56
N GLY A 43 -15.35 1.23 1.66
CA GLY A 43 -15.88 0.01 1.09
C GLY A 43 -15.49 -0.23 -0.37
N SER A 44 -14.64 0.63 -0.96
CA SER A 44 -14.04 0.37 -2.28
C SER A 44 -13.22 -0.92 -2.24
N TRP A 45 -13.37 -1.77 -3.25
CA TRP A 45 -12.68 -3.07 -3.34
C TRP A 45 -11.84 -3.13 -4.61
N PHE A 46 -10.53 -3.13 -4.42
CA PHE A 46 -9.54 -3.23 -5.48
C PHE A 46 -9.05 -4.67 -5.60
N ARG A 47 -9.01 -5.19 -6.83
CA ARG A 47 -8.59 -6.55 -7.14
C ARG A 47 -7.29 -6.50 -7.94
N GLY A 48 -6.20 -6.61 -7.20
CA GLY A 48 -4.85 -6.60 -7.71
C GLY A 48 -4.10 -5.32 -7.36
N ARG A 49 -2.78 -5.47 -7.34
CA ARG A 49 -1.86 -4.41 -6.91
C ARG A 49 -1.96 -3.16 -7.78
N ASP A 50 -2.12 -3.35 -9.09
CA ASP A 50 -2.12 -2.24 -10.04
C ASP A 50 -3.35 -1.34 -9.84
N GLU A 51 -4.53 -1.94 -9.61
CA GLU A 51 -5.76 -1.20 -9.32
C GLU A 51 -5.64 -0.42 -8.00
N ALA A 52 -5.16 -1.08 -6.94
CA ALA A 52 -4.91 -0.43 -5.65
C ALA A 52 -3.90 0.72 -5.79
N GLY A 53 -2.80 0.51 -6.52
CA GLY A 53 -1.76 1.51 -6.73
C GLY A 53 -2.25 2.73 -7.50
N THR A 54 -2.94 2.54 -8.62
CA THR A 54 -3.47 3.64 -9.44
C THR A 54 -4.47 4.49 -8.66
N PHE A 55 -5.41 3.86 -7.95
CA PHE A 55 -6.37 4.61 -7.13
C PHE A 55 -5.68 5.48 -6.07
N HIS A 56 -4.74 4.90 -5.30
CA HIS A 56 -4.03 5.65 -4.27
C HIS A 56 -3.14 6.74 -4.87
N ASP A 57 -2.58 6.54 -6.07
CA ASP A 57 -1.70 7.52 -6.69
C ASP A 57 -2.47 8.79 -7.11
N GLU A 58 -3.69 8.63 -7.60
CA GLU A 58 -4.61 9.73 -7.89
C GLU A 58 -5.11 10.41 -6.60
N LEU A 59 -5.48 9.63 -5.59
CA LEU A 59 -5.94 10.12 -4.29
C LEU A 59 -4.87 11.00 -3.61
N LEU A 60 -3.64 10.50 -3.55
CA LEU A 60 -2.56 11.16 -2.83
C LEU A 60 -2.12 12.44 -3.55
N LYS A 61 -2.08 12.46 -4.90
CA LYS A 61 -1.77 13.68 -5.66
C LYS A 61 -2.81 14.79 -5.54
N THR A 62 -4.03 14.46 -5.11
CA THR A 62 -5.12 15.42 -4.96
C THR A 62 -5.28 15.93 -3.54
N HIS A 63 -4.73 15.22 -2.54
CA HIS A 63 -5.01 15.49 -1.12
C HIS A 63 -3.76 15.54 -0.21
N LEU A 64 -2.56 15.30 -0.74
CA LEU A 64 -1.26 15.57 -0.08
C LEU A 64 -0.50 16.68 -0.83
#